data_AF-A0A1X6PGX7-F1
#
_entry.id   AF-A0A1X6PGX7-F1
#
_cell.length_a   1.000
_cell.length_b   1.000
_cell.length_c   1.000
_cell.angle_alpha   90.00
_cell.angle_beta   90.00
_cell.angle_gamma   90.00
#
_symmetry.space_group_name_H-M   'P 1'
#
loop_
_entity.id
_entity.type
_entity.pdbx_description
1 polymer ?
#
loop_
_entity_poly.entity_id
_entity_poly.type
_entity_poly.pdbx_seq_one_letter_code
_entity_poly.pdbx_strand_id
1 'polypeptide(L)'
;MLQIGRTNTNIGRRWRMAGPALTALTFAHPDGGAIPFQDAFFIHASTVIEIASYKLGARANHEPLVIHIPRRAAHTSDSANDLVHDHVAAVDLAKATPDQDLFTLLRDLTPLPTDVATAWTREGLYLLNAHAPAGVLYSGHSLRAGATANARCVGCSLDAIPSLMGMRDKSNTTVSAIYIYALAEPDAAA
;
A
#
# COMPACT_ATOMS: atom_id res chain seq x y z
N MET A 1 -0.79 0.44 -14.03
CA MET A 1 -1.77 0.42 -12.94
C MET A 1 -2.33 1.81 -12.68
N LEU A 2 -1.51 2.78 -12.27
CA LEU A 2 -1.96 4.09 -11.84
C LEU A 2 -2.69 4.88 -12.92
N GLN A 3 -2.10 4.99 -14.12
CA GLN A 3 -2.74 5.67 -15.24
C GLN A 3 -4.02 4.95 -15.70
N ILE A 4 -3.99 3.61 -15.76
CA ILE A 4 -5.17 2.77 -16.06
C ILE A 4 -6.29 3.00 -15.03
N GLY A 5 -5.95 3.13 -13.75
CA GLY A 5 -6.88 3.45 -12.69
C GLY A 5 -7.47 4.85 -12.86
N ARG A 6 -6.65 5.87 -13.09
CA ARG A 6 -7.11 7.26 -13.22
C ARG A 6 -7.99 7.49 -14.45
N THR A 7 -7.64 6.90 -15.59
CA THR A 7 -8.38 7.09 -16.84
C THR A 7 -9.54 6.11 -17.00
N ASN A 8 -9.77 5.21 -16.04
CA ASN A 8 -10.90 4.28 -16.12
C ASN A 8 -12.22 4.97 -15.77
N THR A 9 -13.22 4.85 -16.64
CA THR A 9 -14.59 5.27 -16.32
C THR A 9 -15.28 4.29 -15.37
N ASN A 10 -14.79 3.06 -15.25
CA ASN A 10 -15.32 2.07 -14.31
C ASN A 10 -14.82 2.34 -12.88
N ILE A 11 -15.72 2.85 -12.02
CA ILE A 11 -15.45 3.13 -10.59
C ILE A 11 -14.88 1.91 -9.87
N GLY A 12 -15.43 0.72 -10.12
CA GLY A 12 -14.96 -0.51 -9.51
C GLY A 12 -13.51 -0.85 -9.90
N ARG A 13 -13.03 -0.47 -11.10
CA ARG A 13 -11.61 -0.63 -11.44
C ARG A 13 -10.73 0.42 -10.76
N ARG A 14 -11.18 1.67 -10.64
CA ARG A 14 -10.42 2.72 -9.93
C ARG A 14 -10.16 2.33 -8.48
N TRP A 15 -11.22 1.89 -7.81
CA TRP A 15 -11.16 1.37 -6.44
C TRP A 15 -10.15 0.21 -6.32
N ARG A 16 -10.23 -0.78 -7.20
CA ARG A 16 -9.33 -1.94 -7.19
C ARG A 16 -7.85 -1.59 -7.31
N MET A 17 -7.53 -0.46 -7.94
CA MET A 17 -6.16 0.01 -8.13
C MET A 17 -5.69 0.97 -7.02
N ALA A 18 -6.61 1.63 -6.31
CA ALA A 18 -6.29 2.59 -5.24
C ALA A 18 -5.72 1.90 -3.99
N GLY A 19 -6.23 0.72 -3.62
CA GLY A 19 -5.70 -0.07 -2.50
C GLY A 19 -4.23 -0.48 -2.71
N PRO A 20 -3.90 -1.16 -3.83
CA PRO A 20 -2.51 -1.43 -4.21
C PRO A 20 -1.60 -0.20 -4.26
N ALA A 21 -2.11 0.94 -4.76
CA ALA A 21 -1.36 2.20 -4.77
C ALA A 21 -1.08 2.70 -3.35
N LEU A 22 -2.07 2.62 -2.45
CA LEU A 22 -1.91 2.97 -1.05
C LEU A 22 -0.85 2.08 -0.36
N THR A 23 -0.92 0.77 -0.56
CA THR A 23 0.07 -0.20 -0.04
C THR A 23 1.48 0.14 -0.49
N ALA A 24 1.66 0.50 -1.76
CA ALA A 24 2.97 0.90 -2.28
C ALA A 24 3.49 2.21 -1.67
N LEU A 25 2.60 3.13 -1.30
CA LEU A 25 2.95 4.42 -0.69
C LEU A 25 3.21 4.33 0.82
N THR A 26 2.57 3.37 1.50
CA THR A 26 2.51 3.33 2.98
C THR A 26 3.15 2.10 3.60
N PHE A 27 3.59 1.12 2.82
CA PHE A 27 4.01 -0.19 3.34
C PHE A 27 2.91 -0.91 4.15
N ALA A 28 1.68 -0.39 4.13
CA ALA A 28 0.52 -1.00 4.76
C ALA A 28 0.23 -2.34 4.10
N HIS A 29 -0.61 -3.15 4.72
CA HIS A 29 -1.02 -4.40 4.10
C HIS A 29 -1.91 -4.12 2.85
N PRO A 30 -1.91 -4.98 1.83
CA PRO A 30 -2.75 -4.88 0.61
C PRO A 30 -4.25 -4.71 0.82
N ASP A 31 -4.79 -5.23 1.93
CA ASP A 31 -6.19 -4.97 2.34
C ASP A 31 -6.36 -3.59 3.01
N GLY A 32 -5.31 -2.76 3.00
CA GLY A 32 -5.20 -1.51 3.75
C GLY A 32 -4.83 -1.73 5.22
N GLY A 33 -5.03 -2.92 5.78
CA GLY A 33 -5.53 -2.99 7.16
C GLY A 33 -6.93 -2.38 7.21
N ALA A 34 -7.74 -2.74 8.21
CA ALA A 34 -8.97 -2.00 8.47
C ALA A 34 -8.59 -0.55 8.82
N ILE A 35 -8.43 0.31 7.82
CA ILE A 35 -8.17 1.75 7.95
C ILE A 35 -9.54 2.41 7.94
N PRO A 36 -10.05 2.87 9.09
CA PRO A 36 -11.23 3.70 9.14
C PRO A 36 -11.06 4.93 8.25
N PHE A 37 -12.14 5.35 7.60
CA PHE A 37 -12.16 6.53 6.75
C PHE A 37 -11.67 7.79 7.48
N GLN A 38 -12.01 7.94 8.77
CA GLN A 38 -11.57 9.08 9.59
C GLN A 38 -10.05 9.17 9.79
N ASP A 39 -9.32 8.07 9.60
CA ASP A 39 -7.88 8.03 9.78
C ASP A 39 -7.11 8.42 8.49
N ALA A 40 -7.82 8.70 7.40
CA ALA A 40 -7.23 9.18 6.14
C ALA A 40 -7.60 10.66 5.88
N PHE A 41 -6.63 11.56 6.04
CA PHE A 41 -6.86 13.00 5.87
C PHE A 41 -5.81 13.71 5.01
N PHE A 42 -6.27 14.71 4.27
CA PHE A 42 -5.43 15.48 3.36
C PHE A 42 -4.93 16.77 3.99
N ILE A 43 -3.62 16.98 3.95
CA ILE A 43 -2.99 18.27 4.27
C ILE A 43 -2.50 18.86 2.94
N HIS A 44 -2.53 20.19 2.79
CA HIS A 44 -2.28 20.89 1.51
C HIS A 44 -1.12 20.32 0.66
N ALA A 45 0.02 19.99 1.28
CA ALA A 45 1.22 19.48 0.61
C ALA A 45 1.46 17.96 0.76
N SER A 46 0.61 17.22 1.47
CA SER A 46 0.82 15.80 1.74
C SER A 46 -0.50 15.09 2.04
N THR A 47 -0.62 13.86 1.54
CA THR A 47 -1.65 12.95 2.03
C THR A 47 -1.13 12.34 3.32
N VAL A 48 -1.87 12.51 4.42
CA VAL A 48 -1.52 11.92 5.71
C VAL A 48 -2.48 10.79 5.97
N ILE A 49 -1.90 9.61 6.20
CA ILE A 49 -2.68 8.42 6.51
C ILE A 49 -2.20 7.96 7.85
N GLU A 50 -3.09 8.11 8.82
CA GLU A 50 -2.96 7.51 10.12
C GLU A 50 -3.46 6.07 10.00
N ILE A 51 -2.67 5.13 10.50
CA ILE A 51 -3.05 3.73 10.56
C ILE A 51 -3.14 3.41 12.05
N ALA A 52 -4.33 3.57 12.62
CA ALA A 52 -4.57 3.40 14.05
C ALA A 52 -4.40 1.95 14.51
N SER A 53 -4.61 0.95 13.63
CA SER A 53 -4.52 -0.46 13.97
C SER A 53 -3.72 -1.26 12.95
N TYR A 54 -2.55 -1.74 13.36
CA TYR A 54 -1.75 -2.67 12.58
C TYR A 54 -1.95 -4.10 13.10
N LYS A 55 -2.42 -5.02 12.23
CA LYS A 55 -2.70 -6.44 12.55
C LYS A 55 -1.47 -7.21 13.06
N LEU A 56 -0.26 -6.68 12.87
CA LEU A 56 1.01 -7.24 13.33
C LEU A 56 1.68 -6.43 14.45
N GLY A 57 0.91 -5.63 15.20
CA GLY A 57 1.31 -5.14 16.51
C GLY A 57 2.49 -4.17 16.58
N ALA A 58 2.45 -3.42 17.67
CA ALA A 58 3.60 -2.96 18.43
C ALA A 58 4.45 -1.81 17.83
N ARG A 59 3.98 -0.60 18.09
CA ARG A 59 4.61 0.07 19.23
C ARG A 59 3.91 -0.42 20.48
N ALA A 60 4.65 -0.71 21.56
CA ALA A 60 4.18 -1.45 22.73
C ALA A 60 2.89 -0.91 23.42
N ASN A 61 2.32 0.22 22.97
CA ASN A 61 1.26 0.99 23.59
C ASN A 61 0.08 1.37 22.66
N HIS A 62 -0.21 0.63 21.57
CA HIS A 62 -1.27 0.99 20.60
C HIS A 62 -1.07 2.37 19.92
N GLU A 63 0.18 2.85 19.79
CA GLU A 63 0.42 4.12 19.11
C GLU A 63 0.10 4.00 17.60
N PRO A 64 -0.66 4.95 17.04
CA PRO A 64 -0.99 4.97 15.62
C PRO A 64 0.27 5.17 14.78
N LEU A 65 0.36 4.48 13.64
CA LEU A 65 1.40 4.73 12.65
C LEU A 65 0.93 5.86 11.73
N VAL A 66 1.50 7.05 11.91
CA VAL A 66 1.23 8.18 11.03
C VAL A 66 2.22 8.17 9.87
N ILE A 67 1.71 8.04 8.65
CA ILE A 67 2.52 8.05 7.43
C ILE A 67 2.20 9.31 6.63
N HIS A 68 3.24 10.11 6.42
CA HIS A 68 3.17 11.26 5.55
C HIS A 68 3.59 10.85 4.15
N ILE A 69 2.65 10.91 3.21
CA ILE A 69 2.92 10.73 1.79
C ILE A 69 3.10 12.12 1.18
N PRO A 70 4.34 12.57 0.92
CA PRO A 70 4.57 13.89 0.34
C PRO A 70 3.92 13.93 -1.04
N ARG A 71 3.22 15.03 -1.35
CA ARG A 71 2.85 15.29 -2.75
C ARG A 71 4.08 15.77 -3.50
N ARG A 72 4.24 15.31 -4.74
CA ARG A 72 5.22 15.91 -5.63
C ARG A 72 4.89 17.39 -5.88
N ALA A 73 5.89 18.15 -6.31
CA ALA A 73 5.73 19.57 -6.62
C ALA A 73 4.56 19.82 -7.59
N ALA A 74 3.92 20.98 -7.46
CA ALA A 74 2.84 21.38 -8.35
C ALA A 74 3.24 21.21 -9.82
N HIS A 75 2.31 20.71 -10.65
CA HIS A 75 2.49 20.41 -12.07
C HIS A 75 3.35 19.18 -12.41
N THR A 76 3.81 18.40 -11.42
CA THR A 76 4.40 17.09 -11.66
C THR A 76 3.36 15.98 -11.45
N SER A 77 3.37 14.95 -12.30
CA SER A 77 2.43 13.83 -12.17
C SER A 77 2.76 12.99 -10.94
N ASP A 78 1.79 12.88 -10.03
CA ASP A 78 1.83 12.01 -8.85
C ASP A 78 0.66 11.02 -8.90
N SER A 79 0.65 10.20 -9.95
CA SER A 79 -0.50 9.35 -10.27
C SER A 79 -0.87 8.33 -9.17
N ALA A 80 0.04 8.01 -8.24
CA ALA A 80 -0.26 7.14 -7.10
C ALA A 80 -1.01 7.92 -6.03
N ASN A 81 -0.49 9.08 -5.65
CA ASN A 81 -1.13 9.96 -4.67
C ASN A 81 -2.49 10.44 -5.18
N ASP A 82 -2.55 10.88 -6.44
CA ASP A 82 -3.79 11.33 -7.08
C ASP A 82 -4.86 10.23 -7.06
N LEU A 83 -4.50 8.97 -7.34
CA LEU A 83 -5.45 7.87 -7.34
C LEU A 83 -6.00 7.55 -5.94
N VAL A 84 -5.14 7.62 -4.91
CA VAL A 84 -5.57 7.47 -3.51
C VAL A 84 -6.46 8.64 -3.11
N HIS A 85 -6.10 9.87 -3.51
CA HIS A 85 -6.87 11.07 -3.23
C HIS A 85 -8.26 11.02 -3.86
N ASP A 86 -8.34 10.65 -5.14
CA ASP A 86 -9.61 10.47 -5.86
C ASP A 86 -10.50 9.43 -5.18
N HIS A 87 -9.91 8.34 -4.65
CA HIS A 87 -10.64 7.29 -3.93
C HIS A 87 -11.23 7.80 -2.60
N VAL A 88 -10.42 8.43 -1.75
CA VAL A 88 -10.91 8.96 -0.46
C VAL A 88 -11.98 10.02 -0.69
N ALA A 89 -11.80 10.91 -1.67
CA ALA A 89 -12.83 11.90 -2.05
C ALA A 89 -14.14 11.24 -2.53
N ALA A 90 -14.05 10.12 -3.26
CA ALA A 90 -15.23 9.36 -3.66
C ALA A 90 -15.93 8.69 -2.47
N VAL A 91 -15.18 8.19 -1.49
CA VAL A 91 -15.72 7.61 -0.23
C VAL A 91 -16.42 8.68 0.60
N ASP A 92 -15.84 9.89 0.72
CA ASP A 92 -16.48 11.05 1.37
C ASP A 92 -17.78 11.48 0.66
N LEU A 93 -17.73 11.58 -0.67
CA LEU A 93 -18.89 11.92 -1.48
C LEU A 93 -20.02 10.89 -1.32
N ALA A 94 -19.67 9.62 -1.15
CA ALA A 94 -20.61 8.52 -0.85
C ALA A 94 -21.15 8.54 0.58
N LYS A 95 -20.75 9.52 1.41
CA LYS A 95 -21.21 9.72 2.80
C LYS A 95 -20.88 8.53 3.70
N ALA A 96 -19.70 7.95 3.53
CA ALA A 96 -19.16 6.95 4.44
C ALA A 96 -19.15 7.48 5.88
N THR A 97 -19.46 6.60 6.84
CA THR A 97 -19.34 6.94 8.26
C THR A 97 -17.87 6.98 8.68
N PRO A 98 -17.50 7.74 9.73
CA PRO A 98 -16.11 7.85 10.18
C PRO A 98 -15.42 6.50 10.43
N ASP A 99 -16.15 5.54 11.01
CA ASP A 99 -15.67 4.20 11.34
C ASP A 99 -15.74 3.20 10.17
N GLN A 100 -16.26 3.61 9.01
CA GLN A 100 -16.30 2.72 7.84
C GLN A 100 -14.88 2.53 7.30
N ASP A 101 -14.51 1.30 6.96
CA ASP A 101 -13.24 1.04 6.30
C ASP A 101 -13.13 1.78 4.97
N LEU A 102 -11.95 2.33 4.71
CA LEU A 102 -11.62 3.06 3.48
C LEU A 102 -11.67 2.13 2.24
N PHE A 103 -11.35 0.85 2.43
CA PHE A 103 -11.44 -0.18 1.40
C PHE A 103 -12.37 -1.29 1.86
N THR A 104 -13.53 -1.34 1.22
CA THR A 104 -14.57 -2.35 1.43
C THR A 104 -14.85 -3.15 0.16
N LEU A 105 -15.66 -4.20 0.27
CA LEU A 105 -16.29 -4.83 -0.88
C LEU A 105 -17.33 -3.87 -1.49
N LEU A 106 -17.34 -3.78 -2.82
CA LEU A 106 -18.30 -2.94 -3.55
C LEU A 106 -19.72 -3.38 -3.21
N ARG A 107 -20.49 -2.48 -2.58
CA ARG A 107 -21.89 -2.64 -2.12
C ARG A 107 -22.10 -3.44 -0.84
N ASP A 108 -21.05 -3.96 -0.22
CA ASP A 108 -21.17 -4.80 0.97
C ASP A 108 -20.57 -4.17 2.23
N LEU A 109 -19.86 -3.03 2.14
CA LEU A 109 -19.20 -2.29 3.24
C LEU A 109 -18.30 -3.13 4.17
N THR A 110 -18.22 -4.44 3.97
CA THR A 110 -17.31 -5.35 4.63
C THR A 110 -15.87 -4.96 4.29
N PRO A 111 -14.97 -4.85 5.28
CA PRO A 111 -13.55 -4.63 5.04
C PRO A 111 -13.01 -5.57 3.97
N LEU A 112 -12.13 -5.04 3.11
CA LEU A 112 -11.59 -5.79 1.98
C LEU A 112 -10.83 -7.04 2.46
N PRO A 113 -11.25 -8.26 2.06
CA PRO A 113 -10.52 -9.47 2.43
C PRO A 113 -9.14 -9.56 1.75
N THR A 114 -8.16 -10.17 2.43
CA THR A 114 -6.77 -10.29 1.94
C THR A 114 -6.65 -11.05 0.60
N ASP A 115 -7.47 -12.08 0.40
CA ASP A 115 -7.53 -12.87 -0.84
C ASP A 115 -8.09 -12.04 -2.00
N VAL A 116 -9.12 -11.22 -1.73
CA VAL A 116 -9.66 -10.26 -2.70
C VAL A 116 -8.62 -9.20 -3.06
N ALA A 117 -7.94 -8.61 -2.07
CA ALA A 117 -6.85 -7.66 -2.32
C ALA A 117 -5.69 -8.28 -3.12
N THR A 118 -5.39 -9.56 -2.87
CA THR A 118 -4.42 -10.33 -3.66
C THR A 118 -4.88 -10.52 -5.11
N ALA A 119 -6.15 -10.86 -5.33
CA ALA A 119 -6.71 -10.98 -6.67
C ALA A 119 -6.65 -9.64 -7.43
N TRP A 120 -6.97 -8.52 -6.77
CA TRP A 120 -6.88 -7.19 -7.36
C TRP A 120 -5.44 -6.80 -7.73
N THR A 121 -4.48 -7.14 -6.86
CA THR A 121 -3.05 -6.95 -7.14
C THR A 121 -2.62 -7.72 -8.38
N ARG A 122 -3.01 -9.01 -8.48
CA ARG A 122 -2.71 -9.84 -9.65
C ARG A 122 -3.36 -9.30 -10.93
N GLU A 123 -4.61 -8.86 -10.86
CA GLU A 123 -5.30 -8.22 -11.97
C GLU A 123 -4.55 -6.96 -12.43
N GLY A 124 -4.13 -6.10 -11.49
CA GLY A 124 -3.37 -4.90 -11.79
C GLY A 124 -2.01 -5.17 -12.45
N LEU A 125 -1.30 -6.19 -11.98
CA LEU A 125 -0.01 -6.63 -12.54
C LEU A 125 -0.18 -7.28 -13.92
N TYR A 126 -1.23 -8.08 -14.10
CA TYR A 126 -1.58 -8.64 -15.41
C TYR A 126 -1.86 -7.53 -16.43
N LEU A 127 -2.64 -6.51 -16.07
CA LEU A 127 -2.91 -5.35 -16.93
C LEU A 127 -1.65 -4.53 -17.27
N LEU A 128 -0.59 -4.67 -16.48
CA LEU A 128 0.72 -4.06 -16.72
C LEU A 128 1.68 -4.97 -17.52
N ASN A 129 1.23 -6.16 -17.91
CA ASN A 129 2.10 -7.21 -18.46
C ASN A 129 3.29 -7.54 -17.55
N ALA A 130 3.10 -7.39 -16.23
CA ALA A 130 4.10 -7.73 -15.22
C ALA A 130 3.87 -9.19 -14.78
N HIS A 131 4.80 -10.06 -15.15
CA HIS A 131 4.76 -11.48 -14.82
C HIS A 131 5.58 -11.76 -13.57
N ALA A 132 5.12 -12.72 -12.77
CA ALA A 132 5.93 -13.22 -11.67
C ALA A 132 7.07 -14.09 -12.25
N PRO A 133 8.23 -14.17 -11.58
CA PRO A 133 9.24 -15.18 -11.90
C PRO A 133 8.64 -16.59 -11.89
N ALA A 134 9.25 -17.50 -12.65
CA ALA A 134 8.80 -18.89 -12.71
C ALA A 134 8.75 -19.51 -11.30
N GLY A 135 7.65 -20.21 -11.00
CA GLY A 135 7.44 -20.84 -9.69
C GLY A 135 6.95 -19.89 -8.58
N VAL A 136 6.74 -18.60 -8.86
CA VAL A 136 6.27 -17.61 -7.88
C VAL A 136 4.90 -17.06 -8.28
N LEU A 137 4.09 -16.69 -7.28
CA LEU A 137 2.84 -15.96 -7.47
C LEU A 137 2.88 -14.65 -6.70
N TYR A 138 2.52 -13.56 -7.37
CA TYR A 138 2.29 -12.30 -6.67
C TYR A 138 1.15 -12.46 -5.67
N SER A 139 1.31 -11.87 -4.49
CA SER A 139 0.24 -11.69 -3.52
C SER A 139 0.12 -10.20 -3.21
N GLY A 140 -0.91 -9.81 -2.46
CA GLY A 140 -0.94 -8.44 -1.97
C GLY A 140 0.31 -8.09 -1.12
N HIS A 141 0.94 -9.08 -0.48
CA HIS A 141 2.18 -8.90 0.27
C HIS A 141 3.39 -8.54 -0.62
N SER A 142 3.35 -8.90 -1.90
CA SER A 142 4.40 -8.58 -2.86
C SER A 142 4.57 -7.07 -3.07
N LEU A 143 3.50 -6.27 -2.95
CA LEU A 143 3.57 -4.82 -3.05
C LEU A 143 4.29 -4.20 -1.86
N ARG A 144 4.09 -4.76 -0.66
CA ARG A 144 4.83 -4.34 0.54
C ARG A 144 6.31 -4.65 0.43
N ALA A 145 6.68 -5.81 -0.12
CA ALA A 145 8.06 -6.14 -0.44
C ALA A 145 8.65 -5.20 -1.50
N GLY A 146 7.91 -4.92 -2.57
CA GLY A 146 8.32 -3.96 -3.60
C GLY A 146 8.54 -2.55 -3.04
N ALA A 147 7.65 -2.05 -2.17
CA ALA A 147 7.81 -0.77 -1.50
C ALA A 147 9.08 -0.74 -0.64
N THR A 148 9.33 -1.82 0.10
CA THR A 148 10.51 -1.99 0.97
C THR A 148 11.81 -1.98 0.17
N ALA A 149 11.88 -2.78 -0.90
CA ALA A 149 13.02 -2.81 -1.80
C ALA A 149 13.24 -1.45 -2.48
N ASN A 150 12.17 -0.78 -2.93
CA ASN A 150 12.28 0.55 -3.55
C ASN A 150 12.81 1.59 -2.56
N ALA A 151 12.28 1.64 -1.33
CA ALA A 151 12.77 2.52 -0.27
C ALA A 151 14.28 2.32 -0.05
N ARG A 152 14.75 1.07 -0.03
CA ARG A 152 16.18 0.76 0.06
C ARG A 152 16.95 1.29 -1.15
N CYS A 153 16.47 1.06 -2.36
CA CYS A 153 17.11 1.50 -3.61
C CYS A 153 17.25 3.03 -3.69
N VAL A 154 16.31 3.79 -3.16
CA VAL A 154 16.38 5.27 -3.12
C VAL A 154 17.20 5.81 -1.95
N GLY A 155 17.88 4.95 -1.20
CA GLY A 155 18.83 5.33 -0.16
C GLY A 155 18.26 5.38 1.26
N CYS A 156 17.05 4.87 1.49
CA CYS A 156 16.54 4.75 2.87
C CYS A 156 17.46 3.83 3.69
N SER A 157 17.72 4.25 4.94
CA SER A 157 18.50 3.45 5.89
C SER A 157 17.76 2.15 6.20
N LEU A 158 18.51 1.05 6.27
CA LEU A 158 17.96 -0.26 6.63
C LEU A 158 17.29 -0.24 8.02
N ASP A 159 17.84 0.53 8.97
CA ASP A 159 17.28 0.72 10.32
C ASP A 159 15.92 1.46 10.32
N ALA A 160 15.68 2.29 9.31
CA ALA A 160 14.46 3.09 9.22
C ALA A 160 13.28 2.28 8.65
N ILE A 161 13.57 1.29 7.80
CA ILE A 161 12.57 0.50 7.08
C ILE A 161 11.62 -0.27 8.03
N PRO A 162 12.09 -1.02 9.05
CA PRO A 162 11.18 -1.69 9.99
C PRO A 162 10.24 -0.73 10.72
N SER A 163 10.65 0.53 10.91
CA SER A 163 9.82 1.59 11.48
C SER A 163 8.75 2.06 10.50
N LEU A 164 9.11 2.32 9.24
CA LEU A 164 8.17 2.66 8.17
C LEU A 164 7.14 1.55 7.91
N MET A 165 7.57 0.29 8.02
CA MET A 165 6.72 -0.88 7.85
C MET A 165 5.83 -1.17 9.08
N GLY A 166 5.96 -0.43 10.18
CA GLY A 166 5.20 -0.68 11.41
C GLY A 166 5.48 -2.05 12.06
N MET A 167 6.69 -2.61 11.89
CA MET A 167 7.02 -3.93 12.44
C MET A 167 7.22 -3.88 13.95
N ARG A 168 6.67 -4.85 14.70
CA ARG A 168 6.95 -5.02 16.14
C ARG A 168 8.44 -5.18 16.43
N ASP A 169 9.04 -6.12 15.72
CA ASP A 169 10.47 -6.36 15.77
C ASP A 169 11.14 -5.47 14.72
N LYS A 170 12.05 -4.61 15.19
CA LYS A 170 12.81 -3.70 14.33
C LYS A 170 14.08 -4.36 13.77
N SER A 171 14.13 -5.69 13.77
CA SER A 171 15.22 -6.47 13.19
C SER A 171 15.40 -6.22 11.68
N ASN A 172 16.55 -5.66 11.33
CA ASN A 172 16.99 -5.50 9.95
C ASN A 172 17.26 -6.83 9.25
N THR A 173 17.52 -7.90 9.99
CA THR A 173 17.75 -9.25 9.43
C THR A 173 16.46 -9.76 8.78
N THR A 174 15.32 -9.61 9.46
CA THR A 174 14.01 -9.98 8.94
C THR A 174 13.66 -9.17 7.69
N VAL A 175 13.88 -7.85 7.73
CA VAL A 175 13.63 -6.96 6.59
C VAL A 175 14.51 -7.31 5.39
N SER A 176 15.80 -7.49 5.62
CA SER A 176 16.77 -7.80 4.56
C SER A 176 16.47 -9.15 3.91
N ALA A 177 16.26 -10.20 4.71
CA ALA A 177 16.06 -11.55 4.21
C ALA A 177 14.71 -11.72 3.50
N ILE A 178 13.63 -11.14 4.03
CA ILE A 178 12.26 -11.42 3.56
C ILE A 178 11.79 -10.43 2.49
N TYR A 179 12.23 -9.16 2.55
CA TYR A 179 11.66 -8.11 1.71
C TYR A 179 12.63 -7.50 0.70
N ILE A 180 13.95 -7.52 0.97
CA ILE A 180 14.94 -6.84 0.12
C ILE A 180 15.72 -7.84 -0.74
N TYR A 181 16.26 -8.89 -0.14
CA TYR A 181 17.14 -9.86 -0.81
C TYR A 181 16.48 -11.21 -1.10
N ALA A 182 15.16 -11.34 -0.89
CA ALA A 182 14.43 -12.60 -1.10
C ALA A 182 14.52 -13.15 -2.54
N LEU A 183 14.98 -12.34 -3.50
CA LEU A 183 15.19 -12.71 -4.91
C LEU A 183 16.64 -12.54 -5.39
N ALA A 184 17.60 -12.24 -4.50
CA ALA A 184 19.01 -12.32 -4.86
C ALA A 184 19.36 -13.80 -4.93
N GLU A 185 19.42 -14.36 -6.15
CA GLU A 185 20.07 -15.66 -6.31
C GLU A 185 21.50 -15.53 -5.78
N PRO A 186 22.01 -16.51 -5.01
CA PRO A 186 23.43 -16.54 -4.73
C PRO A 186 24.15 -16.54 -6.09
N ASP A 187 25.10 -15.63 -6.29
CA ASP A 187 26.05 -15.76 -7.39
C ASP A 187 26.54 -17.20 -7.39
N ALA A 188 26.34 -17.92 -8.48
CA ALA A 188 26.92 -19.23 -8.65
C ALA A 188 28.42 -19.07 -8.42
N ALA A 189 28.93 -19.63 -7.32
CA ALA A 189 30.32 -19.51 -6.93
C ALA A 189 31.20 -19.87 -8.14
N ALA A 190 31.95 -18.87 -8.63
CA ALA A 190 32.95 -19.03 -9.68
C ALA A 190 34.20 -19.73 -9.14
#